data_AF-A0A369T9K9-F1
#
_entry.id   AF-A0A369T9K9-F1
#
_cell.length_a   1.000
_cell.length_b   1.000
_cell.length_c   1.000
_cell.angle_alpha   90.00
_cell.angle_beta   90.00
_cell.angle_gamma   90.00
#
_symmetry.space_group_name_H-M   'P 1'
#
loop_
_entity.id
_entity.type
_entity.pdbx_description
1 polymer ?
#
loop_
_entity_poly.entity_id
_entity_poly.type
_entity_poly.pdbx_seq_one_letter_code
_entity_poly.pdbx_strand_id
1 'polypeptide(L)'
;MWIRPEIQDDFSPEDIIEEAMGDYVLEFLLAVEFDDRQRAAQAHLMSVMLIDGGSFIGDLDGIYDLRFGIREKQVGNEFIVGEPDFSRARSRRCIHRNDRGRVLDLVCSAVRMLLEHVEPAGVTMTTYDRYLPMKAISEVSKDMPDAGGPGVRALPRLHRSRRAEPLVPHALACRYR
;
A
#
# COMPACT_ATOMS: atom_id res chain seq x y z
N MET A 1 -8.47 -24.41 -12.31
CA MET A 1 -7.66 -23.29 -11.79
C MET A 1 -7.26 -23.60 -10.35
N TRP A 2 -5.97 -23.49 -10.00
CA TRP A 2 -5.45 -23.70 -8.65
C TRP A 2 -4.39 -22.67 -8.28
N ILE A 3 -4.25 -22.38 -6.99
CA ILE A 3 -3.27 -21.42 -6.45
C ILE A 3 -2.13 -22.15 -5.77
N ARG A 4 -0.89 -21.77 -6.11
CA ARG A 4 0.34 -22.18 -5.42
C ARG A 4 0.85 -20.98 -4.59
N PRO A 5 1.02 -21.11 -3.26
CA PRO A 5 1.78 -20.14 -2.47
C PRO A 5 3.22 -20.07 -2.99
N GLU A 6 3.70 -18.87 -3.24
CA GLU A 6 5.00 -18.60 -3.86
C GLU A 6 5.49 -17.27 -3.30
N ILE A 7 5.64 -17.24 -1.97
CA ILE A 7 5.93 -16.03 -1.22
C ILE A 7 7.40 -15.68 -1.44
N GLN A 8 7.63 -14.52 -2.03
CA GLN A 8 8.96 -13.91 -2.17
C GLN A 8 9.56 -13.64 -0.78
N ASP A 9 10.84 -13.98 -0.56
CA ASP A 9 11.54 -13.84 0.72
C ASP A 9 12.14 -12.45 0.93
N ASP A 10 12.52 -11.81 -0.18
CA ASP A 10 13.39 -10.66 -0.20
C ASP A 10 12.93 -9.59 -1.21
N PHE A 11 13.30 -8.36 -0.91
CA PHE A 11 13.18 -7.18 -1.76
C PHE A 11 14.15 -6.13 -1.23
N SER A 12 14.48 -5.16 -2.07
CA SER A 12 15.50 -4.16 -1.86
C SER A 12 14.96 -2.75 -2.11
N PRO A 13 15.68 -1.69 -1.72
CA PRO A 13 15.29 -0.32 -2.07
C PRO A 13 15.23 -0.05 -3.58
N GLU A 14 15.85 -0.91 -4.41
CA GLU A 14 15.77 -0.84 -5.88
C GLU A 14 14.43 -1.35 -6.43
N ASP A 15 13.65 -2.08 -5.61
CA ASP A 15 12.33 -2.60 -5.96
C ASP A 15 11.18 -1.62 -5.62
N ILE A 16 11.51 -0.43 -5.10
CA ILE A 16 10.54 0.65 -4.88
C ILE A 16 10.14 1.25 -6.24
N ILE A 17 8.83 1.27 -6.49
CA ILE A 17 8.21 1.87 -7.67
C ILE A 17 7.71 3.27 -7.28
N GLU A 18 8.26 4.30 -7.92
CA GLU A 18 7.73 5.66 -7.87
C GLU A 18 6.69 5.84 -8.99
N GLU A 19 5.43 6.00 -8.60
CA GLU A 19 4.31 6.22 -9.53
C GLU A 19 4.17 7.70 -9.90
N ALA A 20 3.61 7.98 -11.07
CA ALA A 20 3.62 9.32 -11.68
C ALA A 20 2.91 10.43 -10.87
N MET A 21 2.16 10.08 -9.83
CA MET A 21 1.46 11.01 -8.93
C MET A 21 2.24 11.33 -7.63
N GLY A 22 3.45 10.77 -7.45
CA GLY A 22 4.21 10.88 -6.20
C GLY A 22 3.87 9.79 -5.17
N ASP A 23 3.16 8.74 -5.58
CA ASP A 23 2.91 7.58 -4.73
C ASP A 23 4.11 6.62 -4.79
N TYR A 24 4.51 6.06 -3.65
CA TYR A 24 5.62 5.10 -3.56
C TYR A 24 5.08 3.71 -3.24
N VAL A 25 5.40 2.73 -4.07
CA VAL A 25 4.84 1.37 -4.00
C VAL A 25 5.95 0.34 -3.91
N LEU A 26 5.82 -0.62 -3.01
CA LEU A 26 6.65 -1.82 -2.96
C LEU A 26 5.74 -3.04 -3.03
N GLU A 27 5.97 -3.89 -4.03
CA GLU A 27 5.17 -5.11 -4.26
C GLU A 27 6.03 -6.36 -4.11
N PHE A 28 5.47 -7.41 -3.51
CA PHE A 28 6.12 -8.72 -3.42
C PHE A 28 5.14 -9.86 -3.69
N LEU A 29 5.62 -10.94 -4.31
CA LEU A 29 4.79 -12.08 -4.67
C LEU A 29 4.29 -12.83 -3.43
N LEU A 30 3.00 -13.19 -3.43
CA LEU A 30 2.40 -14.08 -2.43
C LEU A 30 2.10 -15.47 -3.00
N ALA A 31 1.53 -15.51 -4.20
CA ALA A 31 1.02 -16.74 -4.81
C ALA A 31 0.80 -16.58 -6.32
N VAL A 32 0.81 -17.70 -7.03
CA VAL A 32 0.51 -17.77 -8.47
C VAL A 32 -0.71 -18.66 -8.69
N GLU A 33 -1.67 -18.19 -9.47
CA GLU A 33 -2.82 -18.95 -9.94
C GLU A 33 -2.58 -19.51 -11.35
N PHE A 34 -2.84 -20.80 -11.53
CA PHE A 34 -2.57 -21.56 -12.75
C PHE A 34 -3.85 -21.99 -13.47
N ASP A 35 -3.82 -21.94 -14.80
CA ASP A 35 -4.86 -22.50 -15.67
C ASP A 35 -4.88 -24.04 -15.64
N ASP A 36 -5.91 -24.64 -16.25
CA ASP A 36 -6.06 -26.10 -16.30
C ASP A 36 -5.00 -26.81 -17.17
N ARG A 37 -4.11 -26.04 -17.83
CA ARG A 37 -2.93 -26.51 -18.58
C ARG A 37 -1.63 -26.30 -17.81
N GLN A 38 -1.71 -26.01 -16.51
CA GLN A 38 -0.58 -25.72 -15.62
C GLN A 38 0.25 -24.48 -16.00
N ARG A 39 -0.33 -23.53 -16.74
CA ARG A 39 0.34 -22.27 -17.08
C ARG A 39 -0.04 -21.21 -16.05
N ALA A 40 0.94 -20.46 -15.56
CA ALA A 40 0.69 -19.31 -14.70
C ALA A 40 -0.21 -18.31 -15.46
N ALA A 41 -1.36 -17.99 -14.87
CA ALA A 41 -2.37 -17.13 -15.46
C ALA A 41 -2.44 -15.78 -14.73
N GLN A 42 -2.25 -15.79 -13.42
CA GLN A 42 -2.39 -14.62 -12.57
C GLN A 42 -1.41 -14.69 -11.40
N ALA A 43 -0.74 -13.58 -11.10
CA ALA A 43 0.05 -13.41 -9.90
C ALA A 43 -0.76 -12.63 -8.86
N HIS A 44 -0.66 -13.04 -7.60
CA HIS A 44 -1.20 -12.32 -6.46
C HIS A 44 -0.03 -11.65 -5.73
N LEU A 45 0.00 -10.33 -5.74
CA LEU A 45 1.05 -9.51 -5.13
C LEU A 45 0.51 -8.89 -3.85
N MET A 46 1.31 -8.86 -2.78
CA MET A 46 1.09 -7.89 -1.72
C MET A 46 1.63 -6.56 -2.21
N SER A 47 0.81 -5.52 -2.20
CA SER A 47 1.20 -4.16 -2.56
C SER A 47 1.15 -3.31 -1.29
N VAL A 48 2.27 -2.68 -0.94
CA VAL A 48 2.41 -1.72 0.16
C VAL A 48 2.70 -0.36 -0.45
N MET A 49 1.91 0.65 -0.10
CA MET A 49 1.87 1.95 -0.79
C MET A 49 1.90 3.09 0.23
N LEU A 50 2.75 4.08 0.01
CA LEU A 50 2.62 5.42 0.57
C LEU A 50 1.98 6.31 -0.50
N ILE A 51 0.74 6.72 -0.29
CA ILE A 51 0.00 7.58 -1.22
C ILE A 51 0.06 9.03 -0.72
N ASP A 52 0.25 10.01 -1.60
CA ASP A 52 0.26 11.42 -1.16
C ASP A 52 -1.10 11.82 -0.54
N GLY A 53 -1.07 12.07 0.77
CA GLY A 53 -2.21 12.40 1.60
C GLY A 53 -2.51 13.90 1.69
N GLY A 54 -1.65 14.77 1.13
CA GLY A 54 -1.79 16.23 1.19
C GLY A 54 -3.16 16.71 0.68
N SER A 55 -3.70 16.02 -0.32
CA SER A 55 -5.03 16.28 -0.91
C SER A 55 -6.22 16.04 0.04
N PHE A 56 -6.10 15.18 1.04
CA PHE A 56 -7.20 14.81 1.95
C PHE A 56 -7.21 15.59 3.28
N ILE A 57 -6.03 16.01 3.76
CA ILE A 57 -5.87 16.68 5.06
C ILE A 57 -5.69 18.21 4.89
N GLY A 58 -5.41 18.66 3.66
CA GLY A 58 -5.49 20.06 3.25
C GLY A 58 -4.12 20.72 3.15
N ASP A 59 -3.54 20.72 1.95
CA ASP A 59 -2.32 21.43 1.55
C ASP A 59 -1.13 21.26 2.53
N LEU A 60 -1.03 20.09 3.18
CA LEU A 60 0.11 19.70 4.01
C LEU A 60 1.07 18.82 3.21
N ASP A 61 2.13 19.44 2.69
CA ASP A 61 3.20 18.75 1.97
C ASP A 61 3.89 17.69 2.86
N GLY A 62 4.23 16.54 2.28
CA GLY A 62 4.99 15.48 2.96
C GLY A 62 4.18 14.61 3.93
N ILE A 63 2.85 14.65 3.89
CA ILE A 63 1.97 13.74 4.62
C ILE A 63 1.50 12.61 3.70
N TYR A 64 1.80 11.36 4.04
CA TYR A 64 1.42 10.19 3.24
C TYR A 64 0.39 9.30 3.95
N ASP A 65 -0.53 8.71 3.19
CA ASP A 65 -1.48 7.69 3.67
C ASP A 65 -0.94 6.29 3.31
N LEU A 66 -0.54 5.54 4.33
CA LEU A 66 -0.09 4.16 4.22
C LEU A 66 -1.26 3.23 3.93
N ARG A 67 -1.19 2.51 2.81
CA ARG A 67 -2.14 1.44 2.45
C ARG A 67 -1.40 0.16 2.10
N PHE A 68 -2.03 -0.98 2.36
CA PHE A 68 -1.55 -2.27 1.87
C PHE A 68 -2.70 -3.22 1.55
N GLY A 69 -2.58 -3.96 0.46
CA GLY A 69 -3.64 -4.84 -0.04
C GLY A 69 -3.13 -5.84 -1.08
N ILE A 70 -3.95 -6.82 -1.44
CA ILE A 70 -3.55 -7.85 -2.40
C ILE A 70 -3.99 -7.42 -3.80
N ARG A 71 -3.04 -7.20 -4.71
CA ARG A 71 -3.30 -6.90 -6.12
C ARG A 71 -3.23 -8.17 -6.96
N GLU A 72 -3.93 -8.12 -8.08
CA GLU A 72 -3.92 -9.17 -9.09
C GLU A 72 -3.25 -8.67 -10.37
N LYS A 73 -2.23 -9.37 -10.85
CA LYS A 73 -1.51 -9.04 -12.09
C LYS A 73 -1.64 -10.20 -13.07
N GLN A 74 -2.08 -9.94 -14.30
CA GLN A 74 -2.19 -11.00 -15.31
C GLN A 74 -0.80 -11.39 -15.83
N VAL A 75 -0.47 -12.68 -15.82
CA VAL A 75 0.83 -13.16 -16.30
C VAL A 75 0.87 -13.03 -17.83
N GLY A 76 1.92 -12.35 -18.33
CA GLY A 76 2.06 -12.03 -19.75
C GLY A 76 1.28 -10.79 -20.22
N ASN A 77 0.64 -10.04 -19.32
CA ASN A 77 0.06 -8.72 -19.63
C ASN A 77 0.33 -7.72 -18.49
N GLU A 78 1.48 -7.06 -18.57
CA GLU A 78 1.97 -6.13 -17.54
C GLU A 78 1.08 -4.89 -17.35
N PHE A 79 0.28 -4.53 -18.36
CA PHE A 79 -0.64 -3.38 -18.31
C PHE A 79 -1.93 -3.65 -17.53
N ILE A 80 -2.23 -4.91 -17.18
CA ILE A 80 -3.41 -5.27 -16.39
C ILE A 80 -2.97 -5.60 -14.96
N VAL A 81 -2.96 -4.57 -14.13
CA VAL A 81 -2.81 -4.67 -12.67
C VAL A 81 -4.12 -4.21 -12.02
N GLY A 82 -4.74 -5.08 -11.24
CA GLY A 82 -5.99 -4.79 -10.54
C GLY A 82 -5.81 -3.80 -9.38
N GLU A 83 -6.93 -3.26 -8.93
CA GLU A 83 -7.01 -2.49 -7.68
C GLU A 83 -6.66 -3.36 -6.47
N PRO A 84 -6.13 -2.79 -5.37
CA PRO A 84 -5.86 -3.53 -4.14
C PRO A 84 -7.13 -4.10 -3.49
N ASP A 85 -7.19 -5.43 -3.33
CA ASP A 85 -8.25 -6.15 -2.63
C ASP A 85 -7.90 -6.28 -1.14
N PHE A 86 -8.66 -5.57 -0.29
CA PHE A 86 -8.53 -5.57 1.16
C PHE A 86 -9.36 -6.67 1.87
N SER A 87 -10.00 -7.57 1.12
CA SER A 87 -10.95 -8.50 1.70
C SER A 87 -10.29 -9.66 2.46
N ARG A 88 -10.90 -10.02 3.59
CA ARG A 88 -10.52 -11.22 4.37
C ARG A 88 -10.69 -12.52 3.55
N ALA A 89 -11.53 -12.52 2.52
CA ALA A 89 -11.67 -13.64 1.59
C ALA A 89 -10.43 -13.81 0.72
N ARG A 90 -9.93 -12.72 0.10
CA ARG A 90 -8.69 -12.70 -0.68
C ARG A 90 -7.49 -13.12 0.14
N SER A 91 -7.31 -12.51 1.32
CA SER A 91 -6.22 -12.84 2.25
C SER A 91 -6.21 -14.33 2.61
N ARG A 92 -7.37 -14.94 2.88
CA ARG A 92 -7.47 -16.39 3.17
C ARG A 92 -7.20 -17.29 1.96
N ARG A 93 -7.46 -16.80 0.73
CA ARG A 93 -7.24 -17.52 -0.53
C ARG A 93 -5.75 -17.52 -0.94
N CYS A 94 -5.08 -16.38 -0.76
CA CYS A 94 -3.70 -16.19 -1.21
C CYS A 94 -2.65 -16.46 -0.12
N ILE A 95 -2.99 -16.29 1.17
CA ILE A 95 -2.05 -16.44 2.30
C ILE A 95 -2.50 -17.59 3.20
N HIS A 96 -1.80 -18.71 3.10
CA HIS A 96 -2.01 -19.87 3.94
C HIS A 96 -1.69 -19.56 5.42
N ARG A 97 -2.35 -20.27 6.35
CA ARG A 97 -2.36 -19.89 7.78
C ARG A 97 -0.97 -19.86 8.42
N ASN A 98 -0.09 -20.78 8.01
CA ASN A 98 1.25 -20.92 8.57
C ASN A 98 2.17 -19.76 8.15
N ASP A 99 1.93 -19.18 6.98
CA ASP A 99 2.81 -18.18 6.36
C ASP A 99 2.46 -16.74 6.74
N ARG A 100 1.36 -16.55 7.50
CA ARG A 100 0.88 -15.21 7.92
C ARG A 100 1.88 -14.43 8.77
N GLY A 101 2.69 -15.12 9.58
CA GLY A 101 3.79 -14.47 10.32
C GLY A 101 4.80 -13.87 9.36
N ARG A 102 5.36 -14.71 8.48
CA ARG A 102 6.29 -14.30 7.42
C ARG A 102 5.73 -13.16 6.55
N VAL A 103 4.48 -13.23 6.10
CA VAL A 103 3.88 -12.15 5.30
C VAL A 103 3.73 -10.86 6.10
N LEU A 104 3.42 -10.92 7.39
CA LEU A 104 3.41 -9.74 8.26
C LEU A 104 4.82 -9.14 8.42
N ASP A 105 5.85 -9.97 8.61
CA ASP A 105 7.24 -9.53 8.71
C ASP A 105 7.71 -8.85 7.42
N LEU A 106 7.29 -9.36 6.26
CA LEU A 106 7.53 -8.76 4.94
C LEU A 106 6.79 -7.42 4.79
N VAL A 107 5.49 -7.34 5.14
CA VAL A 107 4.76 -6.05 5.14
C VAL A 107 5.46 -5.03 6.06
N CYS A 108 5.86 -5.41 7.27
CA CYS A 108 6.56 -4.51 8.18
C CYS A 108 7.94 -4.07 7.65
N SER A 109 8.64 -4.93 6.91
CA SER A 109 9.93 -4.60 6.29
C SER A 109 9.75 -3.65 5.10
N ALA A 110 8.74 -3.88 4.26
CA ALA A 110 8.37 -3.01 3.15
C ALA A 110 7.94 -1.61 3.64
N VAL A 111 7.12 -1.54 4.71
CA VAL A 111 6.74 -0.27 5.33
C VAL A 111 7.96 0.51 5.82
N ARG A 112 8.89 -0.13 6.55
CA ARG A 112 10.13 0.56 7.00
C ARG A 112 10.93 1.10 5.81
N MET A 113 11.14 0.27 4.80
CA MET A 113 11.92 0.64 3.61
C MET A 113 11.31 1.82 2.85
N LEU A 114 9.98 1.86 2.68
CA LEU A 114 9.26 2.99 2.09
C LEU A 114 9.39 4.27 2.95
N LEU A 115 9.27 4.15 4.28
CA LEU A 115 9.41 5.29 5.19
C LEU A 115 10.84 5.84 5.25
N GLU A 116 11.85 4.97 5.18
CA GLU A 116 13.27 5.33 5.11
C GLU A 116 13.64 5.95 3.74
N HIS A 117 12.96 5.56 2.66
CA HIS A 117 13.17 6.12 1.32
C HIS A 117 12.53 7.51 1.15
N VAL A 118 11.32 7.71 1.67
CA VAL A 118 10.51 8.92 1.45
C VAL A 118 10.75 9.99 2.53
N GLU A 119 11.23 9.59 3.72
CA GLU A 119 11.38 10.45 4.91
C GLU A 119 10.14 11.36 5.19
N PRO A 120 8.91 10.82 5.23
CA PRO A 120 7.70 11.63 5.27
C PRO A 120 7.58 12.42 6.59
N ALA A 121 7.10 13.66 6.51
CA ALA A 121 6.87 14.53 7.66
C ALA A 121 5.75 14.00 8.59
N GLY A 122 4.85 13.17 8.05
CA GLY A 122 3.83 12.46 8.81
C GLY A 122 3.19 11.34 7.99
N VAL A 123 2.66 10.35 8.70
CA VAL A 123 2.04 9.16 8.10
C VAL A 123 0.67 8.95 8.71
N THR A 124 -0.34 8.82 7.87
CA THR A 124 -1.67 8.32 8.23
C THR A 124 -1.84 6.90 7.71
N MET A 125 -2.88 6.19 8.16
CA MET A 125 -3.15 4.83 7.69
C MET A 125 -4.66 4.59 7.59
N THR A 126 -5.18 4.64 6.37
CA THR A 126 -6.58 4.35 6.07
C THR A 126 -6.79 2.84 5.97
N THR A 127 -7.66 2.29 6.82
CA THR A 127 -8.04 0.88 6.80
C THR A 127 -9.53 0.69 6.58
N TYR A 128 -9.86 -0.20 5.65
CA TYR A 128 -11.24 -0.58 5.33
C TYR A 128 -11.77 -1.74 6.20
N ASP A 129 -10.96 -2.29 7.10
CA ASP A 129 -11.42 -3.34 8.02
C ASP A 129 -12.28 -2.76 9.14
N ARG A 130 -13.59 -2.96 9.03
CA ARG A 130 -14.59 -2.54 10.03
C ARG A 130 -14.48 -3.28 11.37
N TYR A 131 -13.62 -4.29 11.47
CA TYR A 131 -13.43 -5.15 12.64
C TYR A 131 -12.00 -5.05 13.20
N LEU A 132 -11.48 -3.82 13.30
CA LEU A 132 -10.28 -3.55 14.07
C LEU A 132 -10.46 -4.00 15.54
N PRO A 133 -9.44 -4.59 16.18
CA PRO A 133 -9.45 -4.81 17.62
C PRO A 133 -9.60 -3.48 18.37
N MET A 134 -10.44 -3.42 19.41
CA MET A 134 -10.68 -2.20 20.20
C MET A 134 -9.40 -1.51 20.69
N LYS A 135 -8.31 -2.26 20.91
CA LYS A 135 -6.99 -1.70 21.27
C LYS A 135 -6.43 -0.77 20.18
N ALA A 136 -6.48 -1.19 18.92
CA ALA A 136 -6.03 -0.38 17.78
C ALA A 136 -6.91 0.86 17.56
N ILE A 137 -8.20 0.76 17.87
CA ILE A 137 -9.13 1.91 17.84
C ILE A 137 -8.79 2.91 18.97
N SER A 138 -8.45 2.41 20.15
CA SER A 138 -8.24 3.23 21.37
C SER A 138 -6.97 4.09 21.39
N GLU A 139 -6.04 3.87 20.46
CA GLU A 139 -4.86 4.74 20.29
C GLU A 139 -5.20 5.93 19.37
N VAL A 140 -5.96 5.70 18.29
CA VAL A 140 -6.47 6.78 17.41
C VAL A 140 -7.38 7.75 18.18
N SER A 141 -8.18 7.24 19.12
CA SER A 141 -9.16 8.05 19.86
C SER A 141 -8.60 8.86 21.04
N LYS A 142 -7.29 8.81 21.34
CA LYS A 142 -6.70 9.56 22.47
C LYS A 142 -6.24 10.97 22.10
N ASP A 143 -5.83 11.16 20.85
CA ASP A 143 -5.36 12.46 20.35
C ASP A 143 -6.42 13.18 19.47
N MET A 144 -7.56 12.54 19.20
CA MET A 144 -8.73 13.21 18.63
C MET A 144 -9.55 13.90 19.73
N PRO A 145 -9.70 15.24 19.74
CA PRO A 145 -10.65 15.91 20.63
C PRO A 145 -12.08 15.46 20.32
N ASP A 146 -12.93 15.35 21.35
CA ASP A 146 -14.31 14.84 21.26
C ASP A 146 -15.14 15.51 20.15
N ALA A 147 -15.20 14.85 18.98
CA ALA A 147 -16.01 15.26 17.85
C ALA A 147 -17.47 14.84 18.06
N GLY A 148 -18.18 15.62 18.87
CA GLY A 148 -19.59 15.40 19.17
C GLY A 148 -20.52 15.56 17.96
N GLY A 149 -20.83 14.43 17.30
CA GLY A 149 -21.88 14.34 16.27
C GLY A 149 -21.38 14.50 14.83
N PRO A 150 -22.13 14.00 13.83
CA PRO A 150 -21.63 13.79 12.46
C PRO A 150 -21.64 15.10 11.65
N GLY A 151 -20.80 16.05 12.04
CA GLY A 151 -20.77 17.42 11.53
C GLY A 151 -19.44 17.79 10.86
N VAL A 152 -19.55 18.32 9.64
CA VAL A 152 -18.44 18.84 8.84
C VAL A 152 -17.87 20.15 9.42
N ARG A 153 -16.53 20.28 9.42
CA ARG A 153 -15.68 21.49 9.64
C ARG A 153 -15.69 22.15 11.04
N ALA A 154 -14.48 22.23 11.62
CA ALA A 154 -13.60 23.39 11.40
C ALA A 154 -12.15 23.09 11.86
N LEU A 155 -11.14 23.59 11.13
CA LEU A 155 -9.75 23.71 11.59
C LEU A 155 -9.25 25.14 11.36
N PRO A 156 -8.29 25.63 12.18
CA PRO A 156 -7.97 27.06 12.26
C PRO A 156 -7.04 27.54 11.15
N ARG A 157 -7.06 28.86 10.93
CA ARG A 157 -6.10 29.58 10.06
C ARG A 157 -4.67 29.38 10.59
N LEU A 158 -3.68 29.22 9.69
CA LEU A 158 -2.34 29.82 9.80
C LEU A 158 -1.57 29.78 8.44
N HIS A 159 -0.41 30.44 8.41
CA HIS A 159 0.22 31.17 7.29
C HIS A 159 0.58 30.49 5.93
N ARG A 160 0.63 31.36 4.89
CA ARG A 160 1.14 31.13 3.53
C ARG A 160 2.68 31.06 3.43
N SER A 161 3.22 30.20 2.54
CA SER A 161 4.44 30.44 1.73
C SER A 161 4.50 29.46 0.54
N ARG A 162 4.12 29.84 -0.69
CA ARG A 162 4.99 30.33 -1.80
C ARG A 162 6.00 29.33 -2.42
N ARG A 163 5.56 28.72 -3.54
CA ARG A 163 6.25 28.43 -4.84
C ARG A 163 7.60 27.69 -4.87
N ALA A 164 7.64 26.62 -5.69
CA ALA A 164 8.54 26.52 -6.87
C ALA A 164 7.95 25.55 -7.93
N GLU A 165 8.58 25.44 -9.10
CA GLU A 165 8.06 24.83 -10.36
C GLU A 165 8.87 23.57 -10.81
N PRO A 166 8.43 22.79 -11.83
CA PRO A 166 8.80 21.38 -12.05
C PRO A 166 9.92 21.14 -13.10
N LEU A 167 10.24 19.86 -13.40
CA LEU A 167 10.89 19.21 -14.61
C LEU A 167 11.57 17.89 -14.14
N VAL A 168 11.71 16.76 -14.87
CA VAL A 168 11.24 16.22 -16.18
C VAL A 168 11.34 14.66 -16.12
N PRO A 169 10.57 13.84 -16.89
CA PRO A 169 10.50 12.39 -16.68
C PRO A 169 11.50 11.55 -17.49
N HIS A 170 12.02 10.46 -16.90
CA HIS A 170 12.58 9.27 -17.57
C HIS A 170 12.45 8.07 -16.61
N ALA A 171 11.52 7.13 -16.82
CA ALA A 171 11.63 5.99 -17.73
C ALA A 171 12.58 4.87 -17.23
N LEU A 172 12.01 3.78 -16.70
CA LEU A 172 12.68 2.50 -16.53
C LEU A 172 11.72 1.33 -16.77
N ALA A 173 12.13 0.39 -17.63
CA ALA A 173 11.41 -0.85 -17.88
C ALA A 173 12.02 -1.97 -17.03
N CYS A 174 11.28 -2.47 -16.05
CA CYS A 174 11.74 -3.59 -15.22
C CYS A 174 11.51 -4.94 -15.90
N ARG A 175 12.56 -5.78 -15.86
CA ARG A 175 12.62 -7.07 -16.53
C ARG A 175 12.07 -8.16 -15.62
N TYR A 176 11.14 -8.96 -16.11
CA TYR A 176 10.94 -10.32 -15.64
C TYR A 176 11.45 -11.29 -16.73
N ARG A 177 12.32 -12.23 -16.34
CA ARG A 177 12.89 -13.30 -17.17
C ARG A 177 12.83 -14.61 -16.42
#